data_AF-A0A7Y3EFW7-F1
#
_entry.id   AF-A0A7Y3EFW7-F1
#
_cell.length_a   1.000
_cell.length_b   1.000
_cell.length_c   1.000
_cell.angle_alpha   90.00
_cell.angle_beta   90.00
_cell.angle_gamma   90.00
#
_symmetry.space_group_name_H-M   'P 1'
#
loop_
_entity.id
_entity.type
_entity.pdbx_description
1 polymer ?
#
loop_
_entity_poly.entity_id
_entity_poly.type
_entity_poly.pdbx_seq_one_letter_code
_entity_poly.pdbx_strand_id
1 'polypeptide(L)' 'MHVVFVEPSFPANQKEFVRALHEAGAAVTGIGERPKDSLDGDLRRWLVHYEQIPT' A
#
# COMPACT_ATOMS: atom_id res chain seq x y z
N MET A 1 3.31 -2.02 15.24
CA MET A 1 4.46 -2.09 14.31
C MET A 1 4.15 -1.21 13.10
N HIS A 2 5.12 -0.47 12.56
CA HIS A 2 4.93 0.35 11.36
C HIS A 2 5.80 -0.18 10.22
N VAL A 3 5.18 -0.42 9.06
CA VAL A 3 5.84 -0.98 7.87
C VAL A 3 5.75 0.03 6.74
N VAL A 4 6.88 0.29 6.09
CA VAL A 4 6.92 1.01 4.82
C VAL A 4 6.97 -0.03 3.71
N PHE A 5 6.02 0.01 2.78
CA PHE A 5 5.86 -0.97 1.72
C PHE A 5 6.02 -0.29 0.35
N VAL A 6 7.05 -0.70 -0.40
CA VAL A 6 7.39 -0.11 -1.70
C VAL A 6 6.62 -0.83 -2.80
N GLU A 7 6.01 -0.07 -3.71
CA GLU A 7 5.22 -0.54 -4.85
C GLU A 7 4.10 -1.53 -4.46
N PRO A 8 3.17 -1.16 -3.56
CA PRO A 8 2.16 -2.09 -3.04
C PRO A 8 1.15 -2.59 -4.08
N SER A 9 1.08 -1.92 -5.24
CA SER A 9 0.22 -2.31 -6.37
C SER A 9 0.93 -3.13 -7.45
N PHE A 10 2.24 -3.41 -7.32
CA PHE A 10 3.00 -4.11 -8.36
C PHE A 10 4.02 -5.11 -7.80
N PRO A 11 3.96 -6.39 -8.22
CA PRO A 11 2.92 -7.02 -9.04
C PRO A 11 1.52 -7.00 -8.38
N ALA A 12 0.45 -7.25 -9.16
CA ALA A 12 -0.93 -7.03 -8.70
C ALA A 12 -1.32 -7.78 -7.40
N ASN A 13 -0.66 -8.90 -7.10
CA ASN A 13 -0.85 -9.68 -5.88
C ASN A 13 -0.08 -9.14 -4.65
N GLN A 14 0.81 -8.15 -4.81
CA GLN A 14 1.51 -7.52 -3.67
C GLN A 14 0.54 -6.94 -2.64
N LYS A 15 -0.65 -6.50 -3.08
CA LYS A 15 -1.71 -6.00 -2.19
C LYS A 15 -2.11 -7.01 -1.11
N GLU A 16 -1.91 -8.31 -1.34
CA GLU A 16 -2.23 -9.36 -0.37
C GLU A 16 -1.27 -9.37 0.83
N PHE A 17 -0.01 -8.94 0.64
CA PHE A 17 0.91 -8.73 1.77
C PHE A 17 0.48 -7.54 2.61
N VAL A 18 0.07 -6.45 1.96
CA VAL A 18 -0.47 -5.27 2.64
C VAL A 18 -1.74 -5.65 3.42
N ARG A 19 -2.64 -6.45 2.83
CA ARG A 19 -3.81 -7.01 3.51
C ARG A 19 -3.43 -7.76 4.78
N ALA A 20 -2.53 -8.73 4.68
CA ALA A 20 -2.12 -9.55 5.81
C ALA A 20 -1.45 -8.73 6.93
N LEU A 21 -0.63 -7.74 6.57
CA LEU A 21 -0.01 -6.81 7.53
C LEU A 21 -1.08 -5.97 8.25
N HIS A 22 -2.06 -5.45 7.51
CA HIS A 22 -3.18 -4.70 8.08
C HIS A 22 -4.02 -5.57 9.02
N GLU A 23 -4.38 -6.80 8.60
CA GLU A 23 -5.11 -7.78 9.43
C GLU A 23 -4.35 -8.15 10.71
N ALA A 24 -3.02 -8.18 10.66
CA ALA A 24 -2.16 -8.40 11.82
C ALA A 24 -2.00 -7.16 12.73
N GLY A 25 -2.64 -6.03 12.42
CA GLY A 25 -2.58 -4.80 13.21
C GLY A 25 -1.34 -3.94 12.96
N ALA A 26 -0.63 -4.12 11.85
CA ALA A 26 0.45 -3.22 11.46
C ALA A 26 -0.11 -1.95 10.80
N ALA A 27 0.51 -0.80 11.10
CA ALA A 27 0.31 0.41 10.32
C ALA A 27 1.19 0.33 9.06
N VAL A 28 0.59 0.42 7.87
CA VAL A 28 1.31 0.27 6.60
C VAL A 28 1.28 1.59 5.83
N THR A 29 2.45 2.17 5.58
CA THR A 29 2.61 3.29 4.63
C THR A 29 3.09 2.74 3.30
N GLY A 30 2.35 3.01 2.23
CA GLY A 30 2.76 2.65 0.89
C GLY A 30 3.60 3.77 0.25
N ILE A 31 4.57 3.39 -0.58
CA ILE A 31 5.32 4.32 -1.43
C ILE A 31 5.29 3.77 -2.86
N GLY A 32 5.01 4.61 -3.86
CA GLY A 32 5.17 4.19 -5.25
C GLY A 32 4.92 5.30 -6.26
N GLU A 33 5.09 4.99 -7.54
CA GLU A 33 5.02 6.00 -8.62
C GLU A 33 3.60 6.26 -9.12
N ARG A 34 2.70 5.30 -8.91
CA ARG A 34 1.33 5.36 -9.46
C ARG A 34 0.50 6.45 -8.76
N PRO A 35 -0.43 7.11 -9.48
CA PRO A 35 -1.39 8.00 -8.86
C PRO A 35 -2.14 7.33 -7.71
N LYS A 36 -2.28 8.01 -6.56
CA LYS A 36 -3.03 7.49 -5.41
C LYS A 36 -4.45 7.04 -5.79
N ASP A 37 -5.08 7.76 -6.72
CA ASP A 37 -6.42 7.45 -7.19
C ASP A 37 -6.51 6.26 -8.15
N SER A 38 -5.36 5.78 -8.66
CA SER A 38 -5.28 4.55 -9.44
C SER A 38 -5.18 3.28 -8.59
N LEU A 39 -4.96 3.42 -7.28
CA LEU A 39 -4.94 2.29 -6.36
C LEU A 39 -6.35 1.74 -6.18
N ASP A 40 -6.45 0.40 -6.20
CA ASP A 40 -7.68 -0.33 -5.86
C ASP A 40 -8.21 0.10 -4.47
N GLY A 41 -9.53 0.20 -4.32
CA GLY A 41 -10.17 0.68 -3.09
C GLY A 41 -9.81 -0.16 -1.86
N ASP A 42 -9.61 -1.47 -2.04
CA ASP A 42 -9.17 -2.37 -0.98
C ASP A 42 -7.75 -2.03 -0.55
N LEU A 43 -6.85 -1.79 -1.49
CA LEU A 43 -5.48 -1.42 -1.16
C LEU A 43 -5.44 -0.06 -0.43
N ARG A 44 -6.22 0.92 -0.89
CA ARG A 44 -6.31 2.24 -0.26
C ARG A 44 -6.77 2.16 1.20
N ARG A 45 -7.71 1.27 1.53
CA ARG A 45 -8.25 1.13 2.90
C ARG A 45 -7.27 0.50 3.88
N TRP A 46 -6.32 -0.31 3.39
CA TRP A 46 -5.34 -1.00 4.23
C TRP A 46 -4.12 -0.13 4.56
N LEU A 47 -3.87 0.92 3.76
CA LEU A 47 -2.76 1.84 3.94
C LEU A 47 -3.16 3.02 4.85
N VAL A 48 -2.29 3.36 5.81
CA VAL A 48 -2.48 4.56 6.65
C VAL A 48 -2.01 5.83 5.95
N HIS A 49 -1.05 5.70 5.04
CA HIS A 49 -0.60 6.74 4.13
C HIS A 49 -0.14 6.10 2.81
N TYR A 50 -0.19 6.87 1.73
CA TYR A 50 0.43 6.51 0.47
C TYR A 50 1.17 7.73 -0.06
N GLU A 51 2.49 7.60 -0.16
CA GLU A 51 3.34 8.61 -0.78
C GLU A 51 3.52 8.27 -2.25
N GLN A 52 2.95 9.10 -3.11
CA GLN A 52 3.19 9.03 -4.54
C GLN A 52 4.49 9.76 -4.86
N ILE A 53 5.44 9.08 -5.48
CA ILE A 53 6.69 9.68 -5.96
C ILE A 53 6.52 10.03 -7.44
N PRO A 54 6.45 11.32 -7.81
CA PRO A 54 6.40 11.70 -9.21
C PRO A 54 7.72 11.38 -9.91
N THR A 55 7.64 10.95 -11.17
CA THR A 55 8.79 10.83 -12.07
C THR A 55 9.21 12.19 -12.60
#